data_AF-A0A0L0T928-F1
#
_entry.id   AF-A0A0L0T928-F1
#
_cell.length_a   1.000
_cell.length_b   1.000
_cell.length_c   1.000
_cell.angle_alpha   90.00
_cell.angle_beta   90.00
_cell.angle_gamma   90.00
#
_symmetry.space_group_name_H-M   'P 1'
#
loop_
_entity.id
_entity.type
_entity.pdbx_description
1 polymer ?
#
loop_
_entity_poly.entity_id
_entity_poly.type
_entity_poly.pdbx_seq_one_letter_code
_entity_poly.pdbx_strand_id
1 'polypeptide(L)'
;MAKKRANASPAKKPPAKAAGASKPATPKSAAAPVANETAPVANGTAHAPNGVPAAAVASPAPSAPPAATGPARSVTIRVPASTANLGAGFDTLGMALGLYLEVHATCLPIHSTDLIVDNVEYAGNDPGTIPADPRANLITATMLDMLGSQQVGKRVKVRVSNPIPLGRGLGSSGSAVVAGVVLANWVGECAWSVQEILEKVVAVEGHPDNVAPSLLVGWSRPT
;
A
#
# COMPACT_ATOMS: atom_id res chain seq x y z
N MET A 1 76.48 -22.54 5.04
CA MET A 1 76.99 -22.33 3.67
C MET A 1 75.83 -22.48 2.68
N ALA A 2 75.79 -21.60 1.68
CA ALA A 2 74.65 -21.28 0.83
C ALA A 2 74.37 -22.24 -0.34
N LYS A 3 73.11 -22.26 -0.80
CA LYS A 3 72.63 -22.24 -2.21
C LYS A 3 71.10 -22.44 -2.20
N LYS A 4 70.26 -21.41 -2.31
CA LYS A 4 69.81 -20.70 -3.52
C LYS A 4 69.24 -21.63 -4.61
N ARG A 5 67.92 -21.61 -4.81
CA ARG A 5 67.28 -21.49 -6.14
C ARG A 5 65.78 -21.18 -5.99
N ALA A 6 65.45 -19.97 -6.44
CA ALA A 6 64.11 -19.52 -6.79
C ALA A 6 63.69 -20.16 -8.12
N ASN A 7 62.40 -20.31 -8.35
CA ASN A 7 61.87 -20.19 -9.70
C ASN A 7 60.53 -19.44 -9.67
N ALA A 8 60.47 -18.38 -10.46
CA ALA A 8 59.33 -17.51 -10.67
C ALA A 8 59.05 -17.44 -12.18
N SER A 9 57.82 -16.99 -12.49
CA SER A 9 57.29 -16.49 -13.77
C SER A 9 56.59 -17.47 -14.73
N PRO A 10 55.66 -16.97 -15.61
CA PRO A 10 54.99 -15.65 -15.63
C PRO A 10 53.47 -15.69 -15.88
N ALA A 11 52.85 -14.53 -15.64
CA ALA A 11 51.49 -14.16 -16.04
C ALA A 11 51.29 -14.06 -17.56
N LYS A 12 50.05 -14.27 -18.04
CA LYS A 12 49.56 -13.75 -19.33
C LYS A 12 48.03 -13.57 -19.32
N LYS A 13 47.61 -12.33 -19.61
CA LYS A 13 46.24 -11.86 -19.96
C LYS A 13 46.45 -10.71 -20.99
N PRO A 14 45.46 -10.25 -21.79
CA PRO A 14 44.41 -10.87 -22.61
C PRO A 14 44.66 -10.60 -24.12
N PRO A 15 43.65 -10.76 -25.01
CA PRO A 15 42.99 -9.54 -25.52
C PRO A 15 41.45 -9.59 -25.55
N ALA A 16 40.86 -8.45 -25.93
CA ALA A 16 39.48 -8.02 -25.70
C ALA A 16 38.55 -8.02 -26.93
N LYS A 17 37.27 -7.71 -26.65
CA LYS A 17 36.16 -7.20 -27.48
C LYS A 17 35.26 -8.22 -28.22
N ALA A 18 33.96 -8.18 -27.91
CA ALA A 18 32.98 -7.44 -28.72
C ALA A 18 31.66 -7.24 -27.94
N ALA A 19 31.07 -6.06 -28.12
CA ALA A 19 29.80 -5.64 -27.54
C ALA A 19 28.61 -6.16 -28.36
N GLY A 20 27.53 -6.54 -27.70
CA GLY A 20 26.24 -6.85 -28.32
C GLY A 20 25.11 -6.33 -27.43
N ALA A 21 24.60 -5.16 -27.77
CA ALA A 21 23.41 -4.57 -27.17
C ALA A 21 22.17 -5.05 -27.95
N SER A 22 21.17 -5.57 -27.26
CA SER A 22 19.83 -5.81 -27.81
C SER A 22 18.79 -5.05 -26.99
N LYS A 23 18.24 -3.98 -27.58
CA LYS A 23 16.98 -3.34 -27.18
C LYS A 23 15.82 -4.06 -27.88
N PRO A 24 14.69 -4.34 -27.21
CA PRO A 24 13.44 -4.62 -27.89
C PRO A 24 12.74 -3.32 -28.31
N ALA A 25 12.07 -3.41 -29.45
CA ALA A 25 11.38 -2.35 -30.17
C ALA A 25 10.04 -1.95 -29.51
N THR A 26 9.73 -0.65 -29.59
CA THR A 26 8.40 -0.08 -29.37
C THR A 26 7.54 -0.22 -30.63
N PRO A 27 6.27 -0.68 -30.54
CA PRO A 27 5.31 -0.53 -31.61
C PRO A 27 4.51 0.78 -31.49
N LYS A 28 4.22 1.32 -32.67
CA LYS A 28 3.49 2.55 -33.01
C LYS A 28 2.06 2.56 -32.44
N SER A 29 1.63 3.70 -31.88
CA SER A 29 0.21 4.00 -31.68
C SER A 29 -0.29 4.90 -32.81
N ALA A 30 -1.43 4.50 -33.37
CA ALA A 30 -2.13 5.15 -34.48
C ALA A 30 -2.75 6.49 -34.08
N ALA A 31 -2.80 7.41 -35.04
CA ALA A 31 -3.58 8.64 -35.00
C ALA A 31 -4.95 8.41 -35.65
N ALA A 32 -5.99 9.00 -35.09
CA ALA A 32 -7.27 9.29 -35.75
C ALA A 32 -7.83 10.62 -35.22
N PRO A 33 -8.64 11.34 -36.01
CA PRO A 33 -8.69 12.80 -35.99
C PRO A 33 -9.91 13.36 -35.27
N VAL A 34 -9.84 14.62 -34.81
CA VAL A 34 -11.05 15.42 -34.57
C VAL A 34 -10.78 16.84 -35.06
N ALA A 35 -11.46 17.18 -36.15
CA ALA A 35 -11.67 18.55 -36.60
C ALA A 35 -12.74 19.21 -35.72
N ASN A 36 -12.60 20.49 -35.38
CA ASN A 36 -13.67 21.41 -35.75
C ASN A 36 -13.24 22.88 -35.80
N GLU A 37 -13.97 23.58 -36.65
CA GLU A 37 -13.70 24.84 -37.31
C GLU A 37 -13.76 26.10 -36.44
N THR A 38 -13.13 27.14 -37.00
CA THR A 38 -13.21 28.56 -36.69
C THR A 38 -14.61 29.18 -36.93
N ALA A 39 -15.03 30.06 -36.00
CA ALA A 39 -15.80 31.34 -36.08
C ALA A 39 -16.55 31.74 -37.39
N PRO A 40 -17.65 32.55 -37.41
CA PRO A 40 -17.76 33.85 -36.70
C PRO A 40 -19.18 34.43 -36.33
N VAL A 41 -19.14 35.50 -35.50
CA VAL A 41 -19.90 36.79 -35.47
C VAL A 41 -21.35 36.89 -36.01
N ALA A 42 -22.29 37.45 -35.21
CA ALA A 42 -23.23 38.53 -35.62
C ALA A 42 -24.04 39.15 -34.45
N ASN A 43 -24.22 40.48 -34.54
CA ASN A 43 -24.99 41.40 -33.69
C ASN A 43 -26.53 41.24 -33.77
N GLY A 44 -27.27 41.78 -32.78
CA GLY A 44 -28.68 42.17 -33.00
C GLY A 44 -29.53 42.50 -31.76
N THR A 45 -29.56 43.78 -31.38
CA THR A 45 -30.74 44.59 -30.95
C THR A 45 -31.77 44.11 -29.90
N ALA A 46 -31.76 44.82 -28.76
CA ALA A 46 -32.86 45.53 -28.08
C ALA A 46 -34.25 44.86 -27.85
N HIS A 47 -34.64 44.71 -26.56
CA HIS A 47 -35.85 45.30 -25.98
C HIS A 47 -35.88 45.10 -24.43
N ALA A 48 -36.15 46.17 -23.68
CA ALA A 48 -36.66 46.10 -22.29
C ALA A 48 -38.16 46.44 -22.34
N PRO A 49 -39.02 45.88 -21.46
CA PRO A 49 -39.31 46.65 -20.24
C PRO A 49 -39.69 45.83 -18.98
N ASN A 50 -39.44 46.48 -17.83
CA ASN A 50 -40.17 46.47 -16.55
C ASN A 50 -40.77 45.17 -15.99
N GLY A 51 -40.15 44.65 -14.94
CA GLY A 51 -40.74 43.72 -13.97
C GLY A 51 -40.20 43.96 -12.55
N VAL A 52 -41.12 44.09 -11.60
CA VAL A 52 -40.93 44.37 -10.16
C VAL A 52 -39.95 43.38 -9.49
N PRO A 53 -39.11 43.77 -8.50
CA PRO A 53 -38.23 42.80 -7.84
C PRO A 53 -39.05 41.85 -6.96
N ALA A 54 -39.08 40.57 -7.36
CA ALA A 54 -39.56 39.48 -6.50
C ALA A 54 -38.52 39.24 -5.40
N ALA A 55 -38.94 39.36 -4.14
CA ALA A 55 -38.14 38.99 -2.98
C ALA A 55 -37.73 37.50 -3.08
N ALA A 56 -36.42 37.26 -3.17
CA ALA A 56 -35.85 35.92 -3.14
C ALA A 56 -36.11 35.29 -1.77
N VAL A 57 -37.04 34.34 -1.70
CA VAL A 57 -37.15 33.41 -0.58
C VAL A 57 -35.90 32.54 -0.55
N ALA A 58 -35.01 32.81 0.40
CA ALA A 58 -33.84 31.99 0.65
C ALA A 58 -34.28 30.56 1.02
N SER A 59 -33.85 29.59 0.23
CA SER A 59 -33.97 28.17 0.60
C SER A 59 -33.10 27.91 1.85
N PRO A 60 -33.58 27.17 2.86
CA PRO A 60 -32.78 26.87 4.03
C PRO A 60 -31.56 26.04 3.59
N ALA A 61 -30.39 26.43 4.08
CA ALA A 61 -29.16 25.67 3.93
C ALA A 61 -29.39 24.22 4.41
N PRO A 62 -28.77 23.21 3.78
CA PRO A 62 -28.84 21.85 4.27
C PRO A 62 -28.33 21.83 5.71
N SER A 63 -29.22 21.46 6.63
CA SER A 63 -28.92 21.23 8.03
C SER A 63 -27.70 20.31 8.14
N ALA A 64 -26.70 20.74 8.92
CA ALA A 64 -25.49 19.96 9.17
C ALA A 64 -25.85 18.52 9.58
N PRO A 65 -25.17 17.50 9.03
CA PRO A 65 -25.44 16.11 9.41
C PRO A 65 -25.24 15.93 10.92
N PRO A 66 -26.12 15.17 11.60
CA PRO A 66 -26.03 14.93 13.05
C PRO A 66 -24.68 14.30 13.41
N ALA A 67 -24.16 14.62 14.61
CA ALA A 67 -22.92 14.10 15.19
C ALA A 67 -22.67 12.63 14.76
N ALA A 68 -21.57 12.32 14.08
CA ALA A 68 -21.15 10.93 13.81
C ALA A 68 -20.75 10.31 15.15
N THR A 69 -21.77 9.86 15.89
CA THR A 69 -21.66 9.59 17.32
C THR A 69 -21.45 8.10 17.50
N GLY A 70 -20.19 7.68 17.43
CA GLY A 70 -19.76 6.36 17.87
C GLY A 70 -18.44 6.47 18.63
N PRO A 71 -18.19 5.58 19.60
CA PRO A 71 -16.95 5.62 20.37
C PRO A 71 -15.74 5.35 19.47
N ALA A 72 -14.60 5.94 19.82
CA ALA A 72 -13.32 5.57 19.24
C ALA A 72 -13.06 4.08 19.50
N ARG A 73 -12.62 3.36 18.48
CA ARG A 73 -12.20 1.94 18.57
C ARG A 73 -10.71 1.84 18.30
N SER A 74 -10.04 0.93 18.98
CA SER A 74 -8.61 0.69 18.78
C SER A 74 -8.30 -0.79 18.63
N VAL A 75 -7.23 -1.08 17.89
CA VAL A 75 -6.72 -2.45 17.71
C VAL A 75 -5.20 -2.46 17.75
N THR A 76 -4.65 -3.52 18.30
CA THR A 76 -3.23 -3.88 18.14
C THR A 76 -3.14 -5.17 17.36
N ILE A 77 -2.56 -5.10 16.17
CA ILE A 77 -2.29 -6.26 15.30
C ILE A 77 -0.82 -6.62 15.48
N ARG A 78 -0.53 -7.86 15.85
CA ARG A 78 0.83 -8.37 15.98
C ARG A 78 1.05 -9.45 14.93
N VAL A 79 2.05 -9.30 14.07
CA VAL A 79 2.34 -10.23 12.98
C VAL A 79 3.77 -10.71 13.12
N PRO A 80 4.02 -12.03 13.29
CA PRO A 80 5.38 -12.54 13.33
C PRO A 80 6.06 -12.42 11.97
N ALA A 81 7.35 -12.12 12.01
CA ALA A 81 8.29 -12.33 10.93
C ALA A 81 8.24 -13.79 10.47
N SER A 82 8.69 -14.03 9.26
CA SER A 82 8.78 -15.37 8.72
C SER A 82 10.03 -15.55 7.88
N THR A 83 10.40 -16.79 7.66
CA THR A 83 11.41 -17.15 6.68
C THR A 83 10.88 -18.30 5.85
N ALA A 84 11.31 -18.37 4.59
CA ALA A 84 10.92 -19.40 3.65
C ALA A 84 12.13 -19.91 2.87
N ASN A 85 11.89 -20.76 1.87
CA ASN A 85 12.93 -21.38 1.06
C ASN A 85 13.91 -22.22 1.88
N LEU A 86 13.37 -22.96 2.85
CA LEU A 86 14.12 -23.83 3.74
C LEU A 86 14.56 -25.10 3.00
N GLY A 87 15.76 -25.06 2.41
CA GLY A 87 16.39 -26.20 1.74
C GLY A 87 15.60 -26.66 0.51
N ALA A 88 15.20 -27.93 0.48
CA ALA A 88 14.45 -28.50 -0.64
C ALA A 88 12.99 -27.99 -0.75
N GLY A 89 12.50 -27.27 0.26
CA GLY A 89 11.13 -26.72 0.30
C GLY A 89 11.01 -25.32 -0.28
N PHE A 90 11.55 -25.08 -1.48
CA PHE A 90 11.39 -23.81 -2.20
C PHE A 90 9.90 -23.53 -2.46
N ASP A 91 9.45 -22.30 -2.22
CA ASP A 91 8.06 -21.81 -2.36
C ASP A 91 6.98 -22.64 -1.63
N THR A 92 7.36 -23.51 -0.69
CA THR A 92 6.43 -24.46 -0.03
C THR A 92 6.57 -24.47 1.48
N LEU A 93 7.79 -24.37 2.00
CA LEU A 93 8.05 -24.34 3.44
C LEU A 93 8.34 -22.92 3.91
N GLY A 94 7.61 -22.50 4.95
CA GLY A 94 7.95 -21.31 5.71
C GLY A 94 7.70 -21.50 7.20
N MET A 95 8.37 -20.67 7.99
CA MET A 95 8.39 -20.74 9.44
C MET A 95 8.24 -19.34 10.03
N ALA A 96 7.33 -19.20 11.00
CA ALA A 96 7.18 -17.98 11.77
C ALA A 96 8.33 -17.86 12.79
N LEU A 97 8.79 -16.64 13.02
CA LEU A 97 9.88 -16.32 13.94
C LEU A 97 9.34 -15.54 15.14
N GLY A 98 10.04 -15.60 16.27
CA GLY A 98 9.67 -14.88 17.50
C GLY A 98 9.94 -13.36 17.47
N LEU A 99 9.89 -12.74 16.29
CA LEU A 99 10.10 -11.31 16.06
C LEU A 99 8.84 -10.74 15.40
N TYR A 100 8.27 -9.65 15.92
CA TYR A 100 6.91 -9.23 15.54
C TYR A 100 6.88 -7.81 15.03
N LEU A 101 6.17 -7.61 13.92
CA LEU A 101 5.65 -6.31 13.51
C LEU A 101 4.36 -6.03 14.27
N GLU A 102 4.25 -4.85 14.88
CA GLU A 102 3.07 -4.43 15.63
C GLU A 102 2.45 -3.18 14.98
N VAL A 103 1.14 -3.23 14.75
CA VAL A 103 0.35 -2.12 14.22
C VAL A 103 -0.71 -1.75 15.25
N HIS A 104 -0.62 -0.54 15.78
CA HIS A 104 -1.65 0.06 16.59
C HIS A 104 -2.48 1.00 15.72
N ALA A 105 -3.77 0.71 15.59
CA ALA A 105 -4.69 1.56 14.85
C ALA A 105 -5.79 2.08 15.76
N THR A 106 -6.08 3.37 15.66
CA THR A 106 -7.24 4.02 16.28
C THR A 106 -8.16 4.50 15.19
N CYS A 107 -9.44 4.22 15.33
CA CYS A 107 -10.45 4.50 14.33
C CYS A 107 -11.60 5.29 14.96
N LEU A 108 -11.95 6.39 14.31
CA LEU A 108 -12.98 7.33 14.75
C LEU A 108 -14.06 7.41 13.66
N PRO A 109 -15.36 7.30 14.01
CA PRO A 109 -16.44 7.64 13.09
C PRO A 109 -16.34 9.12 12.68
N ILE A 110 -16.65 9.42 11.43
CA ILE A 110 -16.68 10.79 10.90
C ILE A 110 -17.97 11.09 10.16
N HIS A 111 -18.26 12.37 9.98
CA HIS A 111 -19.40 12.87 9.20
C HIS A 111 -19.11 12.91 7.70
N SER A 112 -18.63 11.79 7.17
CA SER A 112 -18.44 11.57 5.75
C SER A 112 -18.65 10.09 5.48
N THR A 113 -18.88 9.74 4.22
CA THR A 113 -18.78 8.35 3.74
C THR A 113 -17.34 7.92 3.49
N ASP A 114 -16.41 8.88 3.45
CA ASP A 114 -15.02 8.65 3.08
C ASP A 114 -14.23 7.89 4.15
N LEU A 115 -13.15 7.25 3.71
CA LEU A 115 -12.08 6.76 4.57
C LEU A 115 -10.93 7.76 4.57
N ILE A 116 -10.63 8.33 5.73
CA ILE A 116 -9.49 9.23 5.92
C ILE A 116 -8.42 8.48 6.70
N VAL A 117 -7.19 8.45 6.19
CA VAL A 117 -6.05 7.85 6.89
C VAL A 117 -5.05 8.96 7.18
N ASP A 118 -4.70 9.13 8.46
CA ASP A 118 -3.65 10.07 8.86
C ASP A 118 -2.27 9.53 8.47
N ASN A 119 -1.26 10.41 8.40
CA ASN A 119 0.13 10.00 8.20
C ASN A 119 0.53 8.91 9.20
N VAL A 120 1.24 7.90 8.68
CA VAL A 120 1.69 6.75 9.46
C VAL A 120 2.85 7.17 10.35
N GLU A 121 2.73 6.91 11.65
CA GLU A 121 3.85 7.01 12.58
C GLU A 121 4.59 5.67 12.56
N TYR A 122 5.89 5.67 12.23
CA TYR A 122 6.70 4.45 12.14
C TYR A 122 7.89 4.52 13.11
N ALA A 123 8.09 3.44 13.86
CA ALA A 123 9.28 3.18 14.66
C ALA A 123 9.80 1.77 14.34
N GLY A 124 11.12 1.58 14.34
CA GLY A 124 11.71 0.29 14.04
C GLY A 124 12.95 0.40 13.18
N ASN A 125 13.26 -0.67 12.45
CA ASN A 125 14.39 -0.68 11.54
C ASN A 125 14.14 0.23 10.34
N ASP A 126 15.20 0.92 9.90
CA ASP A 126 15.22 1.78 8.70
C ASP A 126 14.07 2.83 8.62
N PRO A 127 13.80 3.61 9.69
CA PRO A 127 12.61 4.45 9.78
C PRO A 127 12.56 5.57 8.72
N GLY A 128 13.71 6.00 8.20
CA GLY A 128 13.77 6.99 7.11
C GLY A 128 13.45 6.43 5.71
N THR A 129 13.30 5.11 5.58
CA THR A 129 13.00 4.44 4.29
C THR A 129 11.53 4.10 4.12
N ILE A 130 10.76 4.10 5.22
CA ILE A 130 9.33 3.79 5.21
C ILE A 130 8.53 5.08 5.01
N PRO A 131 7.73 5.18 3.93
CA PRO A 131 6.90 6.36 3.70
C PRO A 131 5.89 6.56 4.83
N ALA A 132 5.72 7.82 5.26
CA ALA A 132 4.65 8.22 6.18
C ALA A 132 3.32 8.46 5.44
N ASP A 133 3.37 8.69 4.12
CA ASP A 133 2.19 8.87 3.29
C ASP A 133 1.37 7.55 3.22
N PRO A 134 0.08 7.57 3.56
CA PRO A 134 -0.73 6.35 3.62
C PRO A 134 -0.86 5.58 2.30
N ARG A 135 -0.73 6.25 1.15
CA ARG A 135 -0.78 5.58 -0.16
C ARG A 135 0.55 4.97 -0.59
N ALA A 136 1.66 5.46 -0.04
CA ALA A 136 2.99 4.90 -0.29
C ALA A 136 3.44 3.89 0.78
N ASN A 137 2.83 3.88 1.96
CA ASN A 137 3.14 2.92 3.02
C ASN A 137 2.43 1.58 2.76
N LEU A 138 3.18 0.48 2.68
CA LEU A 138 2.66 -0.84 2.28
C LEU A 138 1.47 -1.32 3.14
N ILE A 139 1.47 -1.07 4.45
CA ILE A 139 0.40 -1.53 5.36
C ILE A 139 -0.91 -0.80 5.03
N THR A 140 -0.86 0.52 4.97
CA THR A 140 -2.06 1.33 4.70
C THR A 140 -2.46 1.30 3.24
N ALA A 141 -1.52 1.18 2.30
CA ALA A 141 -1.81 0.97 0.88
C ALA A 141 -2.57 -0.34 0.67
N THR A 142 -2.08 -1.44 1.26
CA THR A 142 -2.80 -2.74 1.24
C THR A 142 -4.18 -2.61 1.87
N MET A 143 -4.30 -1.91 2.99
CA MET A 143 -5.60 -1.68 3.64
C MET A 143 -6.57 -0.93 2.70
N LEU A 144 -6.10 0.15 2.08
CA LEU A 144 -6.89 0.97 1.15
C LEU A 144 -7.32 0.16 -0.07
N ASP A 145 -6.42 -0.62 -0.66
CA ASP A 145 -6.70 -1.46 -1.82
C ASP A 145 -7.75 -2.53 -1.51
N MET A 146 -7.68 -3.16 -0.33
CA MET A 146 -8.65 -4.17 0.11
C MET A 146 -10.05 -3.58 0.36
N LEU A 147 -10.13 -2.33 0.82
CA LEU A 147 -11.40 -1.62 1.03
C LEU A 147 -11.95 -1.01 -0.26
N GLY A 148 -11.08 -0.71 -1.23
CA GLY A 148 -11.47 -0.15 -2.53
C GLY A 148 -12.37 1.08 -2.38
N SER A 149 -13.52 1.04 -3.05
CA SER A 149 -14.52 2.12 -3.01
C SER A 149 -15.55 1.99 -1.87
N GLN A 150 -15.30 1.14 -0.87
CA GLN A 150 -16.22 0.96 0.24
C GLN A 150 -16.37 2.28 1.02
N GLN A 151 -17.61 2.66 1.29
CA GLN A 151 -17.93 3.81 2.13
C GLN A 151 -17.85 3.40 3.60
N VAL A 152 -16.72 3.71 4.23
CA VAL A 152 -16.44 3.30 5.61
C VAL A 152 -16.83 4.38 6.61
N GLY A 153 -16.76 5.66 6.22
CA GLY A 153 -17.07 6.81 7.08
C GLY A 153 -16.22 6.88 8.34
N LYS A 154 -14.91 6.61 8.21
CA LYS A 154 -13.98 6.51 9.34
C LYS A 154 -12.69 7.30 9.09
N ARG A 155 -12.13 7.86 10.16
CA ARG A 155 -10.76 8.37 10.21
C ARG A 155 -9.87 7.40 10.99
N VAL A 156 -8.77 6.98 10.39
CA VAL A 156 -7.86 5.99 10.95
C VAL A 156 -6.48 6.62 11.19
N LYS A 157 -5.98 6.47 12.40
CA LYS A 157 -4.60 6.78 12.77
C LYS A 157 -3.84 5.47 12.95
N VAL A 158 -2.66 5.35 12.33
CA VAL A 158 -1.84 4.13 12.35
C VAL A 158 -0.46 4.43 12.93
N ARG A 159 -0.04 3.59 13.88
CA ARG A 159 1.30 3.57 14.44
C ARG A 159 1.90 2.19 14.23
N VAL A 160 3.10 2.12 13.70
CA VAL A 160 3.81 0.88 13.36
C VAL A 160 5.07 0.78 14.18
N SER A 161 5.28 -0.37 14.83
CA SER A 161 6.54 -0.77 15.46
C SER A 161 7.06 -2.00 14.74
N ASN A 162 8.13 -1.87 13.95
CA ASN A 162 8.66 -2.95 13.13
C ASN A 162 10.16 -3.21 13.40
N PRO A 163 10.49 -4.17 14.28
CA PRO A 163 11.87 -4.59 14.52
C PRO A 163 12.39 -5.59 13.47
N ILE A 164 11.61 -5.95 12.45
CA ILE A 164 12.01 -6.92 11.42
C ILE A 164 12.93 -6.24 10.40
N PRO A 165 14.16 -6.73 10.17
CA PRO A 165 15.07 -6.17 9.17
C PRO A 165 14.51 -6.24 7.74
N LEU A 166 14.53 -5.12 7.02
CA LEU A 166 14.09 -5.05 5.63
C LEU A 166 15.10 -5.73 4.70
N GLY A 167 14.61 -6.47 3.72
CA GLY A 167 15.45 -7.09 2.67
C GLY A 167 16.41 -8.16 3.17
N ARG A 168 16.19 -8.76 4.35
CA ARG A 168 17.05 -9.82 4.93
C ARG A 168 16.45 -11.23 4.89
N GLY A 169 15.39 -11.45 4.12
CA GLY A 169 14.71 -12.76 4.04
C GLY A 169 13.93 -13.14 5.31
N LEU A 170 13.55 -12.14 6.12
CA LEU A 170 12.79 -12.31 7.37
C LEU A 170 11.31 -11.91 7.21
N GLY A 171 10.79 -11.91 5.99
CA GLY A 171 9.35 -11.78 5.75
C GLY A 171 8.73 -10.45 6.20
N SER A 172 9.50 -9.36 6.25
CA SER A 172 8.96 -8.06 6.71
C SER A 172 7.88 -7.51 5.78
N SER A 173 7.98 -7.71 4.46
CA SER A 173 6.92 -7.31 3.51
C SER A 173 5.67 -8.15 3.73
N GLY A 174 5.81 -9.47 3.80
CA GLY A 174 4.70 -10.39 4.05
C GLY A 174 3.98 -10.08 5.37
N SER A 175 4.74 -9.75 6.42
CA SER A 175 4.17 -9.31 7.70
C SER A 175 3.38 -8.01 7.58
N ALA A 176 3.88 -7.05 6.80
CA ALA A 176 3.19 -5.78 6.53
C ALA A 176 1.92 -5.97 5.69
N VAL A 177 1.94 -6.85 4.68
CA VAL A 177 0.76 -7.19 3.87
C VAL A 177 -0.30 -7.88 4.72
N VAL A 178 0.09 -8.88 5.53
CA VAL A 178 -0.82 -9.53 6.51
C VAL A 178 -1.45 -8.48 7.42
N ALA A 179 -0.64 -7.58 8.00
CA ALA A 179 -1.16 -6.52 8.86
C ALA A 179 -2.14 -5.59 8.12
N GLY A 180 -1.86 -5.23 6.87
CA GLY A 180 -2.72 -4.39 6.03
C GLY A 180 -4.07 -5.03 5.72
N VAL A 181 -4.09 -6.31 5.32
CA VAL A 181 -5.34 -7.05 5.05
C VAL A 181 -6.16 -7.24 6.32
N VAL A 182 -5.51 -7.59 7.43
CA VAL A 182 -6.18 -7.70 8.74
C VAL A 182 -6.75 -6.36 9.18
N LEU A 183 -6.00 -5.27 8.99
CA LEU A 183 -6.44 -3.93 9.30
C LEU A 183 -7.65 -3.54 8.43
N ALA A 184 -7.67 -3.88 7.14
CA ALA A 184 -8.84 -3.66 6.27
C ALA A 184 -10.06 -4.41 6.78
N ASN A 185 -9.93 -5.71 7.11
CA ASN A 185 -11.04 -6.48 7.66
C ASN A 185 -11.62 -5.83 8.93
N TRP A 186 -10.74 -5.33 9.79
CA TRP A 186 -11.16 -4.64 11.02
C TRP A 186 -11.82 -3.30 10.71
N VAL A 187 -11.19 -2.42 9.92
CA VAL A 187 -11.67 -1.07 9.57
C VAL A 187 -12.97 -1.11 8.78
N GLY A 188 -13.05 -1.96 7.77
CA GLY A 188 -14.23 -2.14 6.92
C GLY A 188 -15.31 -3.03 7.53
N GLU A 189 -15.05 -3.63 8.70
CA GLU A 189 -15.97 -4.55 9.39
C GLU A 189 -16.47 -5.68 8.47
N CYS A 190 -15.57 -6.18 7.61
CA CYS A 190 -15.91 -7.10 6.52
C CYS A 190 -16.18 -8.54 7.00
N ALA A 191 -15.79 -8.87 8.22
CA ALA A 191 -15.96 -10.19 8.84
C ALA A 191 -15.34 -11.36 8.06
N TRP A 192 -14.24 -11.13 7.33
CA TRP A 192 -13.53 -12.20 6.61
C TRP A 192 -13.03 -13.28 7.56
N SER A 193 -13.20 -14.53 7.15
CA SER A 193 -12.61 -15.72 7.74
C SER A 193 -11.08 -15.72 7.58
N VAL A 194 -10.40 -16.57 8.36
CA VAL A 194 -8.94 -16.73 8.25
C VAL A 194 -8.54 -17.18 6.85
N GLN A 195 -9.34 -18.03 6.22
CA GLN A 195 -9.11 -18.52 4.85
C GLN A 195 -9.23 -17.39 3.82
N GLU A 196 -10.26 -16.55 3.92
CA GLU A 196 -10.41 -15.38 3.04
C GLU A 196 -9.29 -14.34 3.24
N ILE A 197 -8.83 -14.15 4.48
CA ILE A 197 -7.66 -13.31 4.77
C ILE A 197 -6.41 -13.91 4.10
N LEU A 198 -6.19 -15.21 4.22
CA LEU A 198 -5.06 -15.89 3.59
C LEU A 198 -5.08 -15.72 2.07
N GLU A 199 -6.24 -15.96 1.44
CA GLU A 199 -6.40 -15.81 -0.02
C GLU A 199 -6.09 -14.38 -0.49
N LYS A 200 -6.56 -13.36 0.25
CA LYS A 200 -6.27 -11.95 -0.06
C LYS A 200 -4.79 -11.61 0.11
N VAL A 201 -4.16 -12.10 1.18
CA VAL A 201 -2.74 -11.86 1.42
C VAL A 201 -1.88 -12.54 0.34
N VAL A 202 -2.20 -13.78 -0.03
CA VAL A 202 -1.52 -14.50 -1.11
C VAL A 202 -1.72 -13.81 -2.45
N ALA A 203 -2.89 -13.22 -2.71
CA ALA A 203 -3.12 -12.44 -3.93
C ALA A 203 -2.22 -11.20 -4.04
N VAL A 204 -1.78 -10.62 -2.91
CA VAL A 204 -0.86 -9.46 -2.89
C VAL A 204 0.61 -9.88 -2.98
N GLU A 205 1.03 -10.89 -2.21
CA GLU A 205 2.44 -11.33 -2.18
C GLU A 205 2.79 -12.28 -3.33
N GLY A 206 1.81 -12.96 -3.93
CA GLY A 206 2.00 -13.90 -5.04
C GLY A 206 2.42 -15.31 -4.63
N HIS A 207 2.91 -15.50 -3.40
CA HIS A 207 3.29 -16.80 -2.85
C HIS A 207 2.89 -16.94 -1.37
N PRO A 208 2.58 -18.17 -0.90
CA PRO A 208 2.05 -18.38 0.45
C PRO A 208 3.12 -18.63 1.52
N ASP A 209 4.34 -18.98 1.13
CA ASP A 209 5.39 -19.53 2.00
C ASP A 209 5.76 -18.61 3.19
N ASN A 210 5.87 -17.30 3.00
CA ASN A 210 6.17 -16.34 4.04
C ASN A 210 4.91 -15.85 4.78
N VAL A 211 3.78 -15.78 4.09
CA VAL A 211 2.56 -15.17 4.64
C VAL A 211 1.69 -16.14 5.44
N ALA A 212 1.62 -17.40 5.01
CA ALA A 212 0.89 -18.45 5.72
C ALA A 212 1.42 -18.65 7.14
N PRO A 213 2.73 -18.82 7.40
CA PRO A 213 3.23 -18.92 8.77
C PRO A 213 2.99 -17.64 9.57
N SER A 214 3.15 -16.46 8.95
CA SER A 214 2.88 -15.19 9.62
C SER A 214 1.41 -15.03 10.04
N LEU A 215 0.48 -15.51 9.22
CA LEU A 215 -0.95 -15.41 9.50
C LEU A 215 -1.46 -16.49 10.45
N LEU A 216 -1.07 -17.75 10.24
CA LEU A 216 -1.65 -18.92 10.89
C LEU A 216 -1.09 -19.18 12.30
N VAL A 217 0.14 -18.73 12.59
CA VAL A 217 0.78 -18.91 13.90
C VAL A 217 0.24 -17.90 14.94
N GLY A 218 -0.49 -16.89 14.48
CA GLY A 218 -1.33 -16.05 15.32
C GLY A 218 -1.05 -14.57 15.15
N TRP A 219 -2.10 -13.83 14.80
CA TRP A 219 -2.19 -12.41 15.06
C TRP A 219 -3.26 -12.19 16.14
N SER A 220 -2.95 -11.36 17.14
CA SER A 220 -3.90 -11.09 18.21
C SER A 220 -5.01 -10.15 17.72
N ARG A 221 -6.28 -10.56 17.86
CA ARG A 221 -7.42 -9.63 17.90
C ARG A 221 -7.35 -8.79 19.19
N PRO A 222 -7.79 -7.52 19.18
CA PRO A 222 -7.85 -6.74 20.41
C PRO A 222 -8.94 -7.33 21.32
N THR A 223 -8.65 -7.33 22.62
CA THR A 223 -9.62 -7.54 23.71
C THR A 223 -10.67 -6.46 23.74
#